data_AF-A0A7G9WLI1-F1
#
_entry.id   AF-A0A7G9WLI1-F1
#
_cell.length_a   1.000
_cell.length_b   1.000
_cell.length_c   1.000
_cell.angle_alpha   90.00
_cell.angle_beta   90.00
_cell.angle_gamma   90.00
#
_symmetry.space_group_name_H-M   'P 1'
#
loop_
_entity.id
_entity.type
_entity.pdbx_description
1 polymer ?
#
loop_
_entity_poly.entity_id
_entity_poly.type
_entity_poly.pdbx_seq_one_letter_code
_entity_poly.pdbx_strand_id
1 'polypeptide(L)' 'MFLLYRLREEKQKLQLESAGRDEQKKRIADMGTFLREQPTTLTEYDEPLVRRLIEKVTVYEGKFTVEFKSGVMMDVDE' A
#
# COMPACT_ATOMS: atom_id res chain seq x y z
N MET A 1 -26.00 -4.26 41.36
CA MET A 1 -26.52 -4.46 39.98
C MET A 1 -25.89 -3.47 39.00
N PHE A 2 -25.99 -2.16 39.21
CA PHE A 2 -25.47 -1.12 38.29
C PHE A 2 -23.96 -1.19 37.98
N LEU A 3 -23.13 -1.51 38.98
CA LEU A 3 -21.67 -1.63 38.82
C LEU A 3 -21.25 -2.80 37.91
N LEU A 4 -22.01 -3.90 37.97
CA LEU A 4 -21.73 -5.11 37.18
C LEU A 4 -22.03 -4.89 35.69
N TYR A 5 -23.07 -4.11 35.38
CA TYR A 5 -23.41 -3.71 34.01
C TYR A 5 -22.35 -2.77 33.42
N ARG A 6 -21.94 -1.73 34.18
CA ARG A 6 -20.84 -0.81 33.82
C ARG A 6 -19.55 -1.56 33.45
N LEU A 7 -19.11 -2.48 34.31
CA LEU A 7 -17.88 -3.25 34.09
C LEU A 7 -17.97 -4.16 32.85
N ARG A 8 -19.18 -4.65 32.52
CA ARG A 8 -19.40 -5.49 31.34
C ARG A 8 -19.36 -4.71 30.04
N GLU A 9 -19.95 -3.52 30.02
CA GLU A 9 -19.88 -2.60 28.88
C GLU A 9 -18.46 -2.12 28.62
N GLU A 10 -17.73 -1.76 29.68
CA GLU A 10 -16.34 -1.30 29.58
C GLU A 10 -15.42 -2.40 29.03
N LYS A 11 -15.61 -3.65 29.48
CA LYS A 11 -14.89 -4.81 28.93
C LYS A 11 -15.19 -5.03 27.44
N GLN A 12 -16.46 -4.95 27.04
CA GLN A 12 -16.84 -5.11 25.63
C GLN A 12 -16.27 -3.99 24.75
N LYS A 13 -16.27 -2.76 25.25
CA LYS A 13 -15.69 -1.61 24.54
C LYS A 13 -14.19 -1.80 24.32
N LEU A 14 -13.45 -2.20 25.35
CA LEU A 14 -12.01 -2.47 25.25
C LEU A 14 -11.71 -3.61 24.26
N GLN A 15 -12.54 -4.66 24.23
CA GLN A 15 -12.39 -5.76 23.29
C GLN A 15 -12.59 -5.31 21.84
N LEU A 16 -13.63 -4.51 21.56
CA LEU A 16 -13.87 -3.94 20.23
C LEU A 16 -12.73 -3.02 19.78
N GLU A 17 -12.25 -2.15 20.68
CA GLU A 17 -11.11 -1.27 20.39
C GLU A 17 -9.82 -2.05 20.15
N SER A 18 -9.60 -3.16 20.85
CA SER A 18 -8.43 -4.03 20.62
C SER A 18 -8.51 -4.75 19.28
N ALA A 19 -9.69 -5.27 18.91
CA ALA A 19 -9.92 -5.92 17.63
C ALA A 19 -9.69 -4.97 16.44
N GLY A 20 -10.18 -3.72 16.55
CA GLY A 20 -9.94 -2.70 15.52
C GLY A 20 -8.46 -2.33 15.37
N ARG A 21 -7.70 -2.29 16.48
CA ARG A 21 -6.25 -2.06 16.45
C ARG A 21 -5.49 -3.23 15.81
N ASP A 22 -5.90 -4.45 16.09
CA ASP A 22 -5.26 -5.64 15.52
C ASP A 22 -5.54 -5.78 14.02
N GLU A 23 -6.74 -5.42 13.57
CA GLU A 23 -7.06 -5.35 12.14
C GLU A 23 -6.21 -4.29 11.42
N GLN A 24 -6.06 -3.09 12.00
CA GLN A 24 -5.19 -2.06 11.44
C GLN A 24 -3.73 -2.51 11.36
N LYS A 25 -3.21 -3.14 12.42
CA LYS A 25 -1.85 -3.71 12.42
C LYS A 25 -1.67 -4.77 11.33
N LYS A 26 -2.68 -5.64 11.14
CA LYS A 26 -2.65 -6.65 10.09
C LYS A 26 -2.57 -6.02 8.70
N ARG A 27 -3.37 -4.99 8.42
CA ARG A 27 -3.32 -4.28 7.12
C ARG A 27 -1.96 -3.62 6.88
N ILE A 28 -1.34 -3.04 7.92
CA ILE A 28 0.01 -2.45 7.81
C ILE A 28 1.06 -3.54 7.54
N ALA A 29 0.97 -4.67 8.24
CA ALA A 29 1.87 -5.80 8.01
C ALA A 29 1.73 -6.36 6.59
N ASP A 30 0.50 -6.54 6.11
CA ASP A 30 0.19 -7.00 4.76
C ASP A 30 0.74 -6.04 3.69
N MET A 31 0.58 -4.72 3.89
CA MET A 31 1.19 -3.72 3.00
C MET A 31 2.71 -3.76 3.02
N GLY A 32 3.32 -3.95 4.20
CA GLY A 32 4.78 -4.08 4.32
C GLY A 32 5.31 -5.34 3.62
N THR A 33 4.56 -6.45 3.68
CA THR A 33 4.91 -7.69 2.97
C THR A 33 4.75 -7.52 1.46
N PHE A 34 3.66 -6.89 1.00
CA PHE A 34 3.45 -6.57 -0.42
C PHE A 34 4.61 -5.74 -1.00
N LEU A 35 5.11 -4.75 -0.27
CA LEU A 35 6.26 -3.93 -0.71
C LEU A 35 7.57 -4.71 -0.75
N ARG A 36 7.78 -5.68 0.17
CA ARG A 36 8.98 -6.51 0.22
C ARG A 36 9.01 -7.64 -0.80
N GLU A 37 7.84 -8.16 -1.16
CA GLU A 37 7.68 -9.17 -2.21
C GLU A 37 7.84 -8.58 -3.61
N GLN A 38 7.83 -7.25 -3.76
CA GLN A 38 8.14 -6.64 -5.05
C GLN A 38 9.62 -6.83 -5.36
N PRO A 39 9.96 -7.34 -6.56
CA PRO A 39 11.34 -7.52 -6.96
C PRO A 39 12.08 -6.18 -6.89
N THR A 40 13.03 -6.08 -5.95
CA THR A 40 13.80 -4.86 -5.68
C THR A 40 14.76 -4.51 -6.84
N THR A 41 14.91 -5.43 -7.79
CA THR A 41 15.70 -5.27 -9.00
C THR A 41 14.87 -5.80 -10.15
N LEU A 42 14.26 -4.90 -10.93
CA LEU A 42 13.58 -5.22 -12.17
C LEU A 42 14.66 -5.52 -13.24
N THR A 43 15.27 -6.71 -13.19
CA THR A 43 16.22 -7.14 -14.24
C THR A 43 15.51 -7.68 -15.47
N GLU A 44 14.23 -8.02 -15.35
CA GLU A 44 13.36 -8.47 -16.45
C GLU A 44 12.11 -7.59 -16.52
N TYR A 45 11.68 -7.30 -17.76
CA TYR A 45 10.46 -6.55 -18.05
C TYR A 45 9.23 -7.40 -17.70
N ASP A 46 8.48 -6.98 -16.67
CA ASP A 46 7.19 -7.58 -16.30
C ASP A 46 6.05 -6.72 -16.85
N GLU A 47 5.46 -7.16 -17.96
CA GLU A 47 4.40 -6.47 -18.67
C GLU A 47 3.13 -6.21 -17.81
N PRO A 48 2.63 -7.18 -17.02
CA PRO A 48 1.60 -6.93 -16.01
C PRO A 48 1.93 -5.81 -15.02
N LEU A 49 3.14 -5.77 -14.48
CA LEU A 49 3.57 -4.74 -13.53
C LEU A 49 3.66 -3.37 -14.19
N VAL A 50 4.22 -3.30 -15.38
CA VAL A 50 4.35 -2.07 -16.17
C VAL A 50 2.97 -1.46 -16.45
N ARG A 51 2.00 -2.27 -16.88
CA ARG A 51 0.61 -1.82 -17.11
C ARG A 51 -0.11 -1.39 -15.83
N ARG A 52 0.27 -1.95 -14.68
CA ARG A 52 -0.30 -1.58 -13.38
C ARG A 52 0.28 -0.25 -12.86
N LEU A 53 1.56 0.02 -13.11
CA LEU A 53 2.29 1.15 -12.52
C LEU A 53 2.38 2.37 -13.43
N ILE A 54 2.48 2.18 -14.75
CA ILE A 54 2.62 3.26 -15.73
C ILE A 54 1.24 3.73 -16.20
N GLU A 55 1.04 5.04 -16.20
CA GLU A 55 -0.13 5.71 -16.78
C GLU A 55 0.10 6.00 -18.27
N LYS A 56 1.23 6.66 -18.60
CA LYS A 56 1.63 6.94 -19.98
C LYS A 56 3.14 7.15 -20.09
N VAL A 57 3.66 6.96 -21.30
CA VAL A 57 5.04 7.29 -21.67
C VAL A 57 4.98 8.29 -22.81
N THR A 58 5.66 9.42 -22.66
CA THR A 58 5.82 10.44 -23.70
C THR A 58 7.24 10.36 -24.24
N VAL A 59 7.37 10.13 -25.55
CA VAL A 59 8.66 10.04 -26.24
C VAL A 59 8.98 11.40 -26.87
N TYR A 60 10.17 11.91 -26.56
CA TYR A 60 10.75 13.10 -27.18
C TYR A 60 12.03 12.74 -27.93
N GLU A 61 12.56 13.68 -28.70
CA GLU A 61 13.88 13.52 -29.33
C GLU A 61 14.96 13.57 -28.23
N GLY A 62 15.61 12.43 -27.96
CA GLY A 62 16.69 12.28 -26.97
C GLY A 62 16.27 12.06 -25.52
N LYS A 63 14.97 11.93 -25.22
CA LYS A 63 14.49 11.59 -23.87
C LYS A 63 13.11 10.95 -23.85
N PHE A 64 12.83 10.24 -22.76
CA PHE A 64 11.55 9.62 -22.44
C PHE A 64 11.02 10.18 -21.12
N THR A 65 9.76 10.60 -21.10
CA THR A 65 9.07 10.97 -19.86
C THR A 65 8.06 9.89 -19.50
N VAL A 66 8.24 9.25 -18.35
CA VAL A 66 7.36 8.21 -17.82
C VAL A 66 6.51 8.80 -16.71
N GLU A 67 5.18 8.71 -16.86
CA GLU A 67 4.22 9.10 -15.82
C GLU A 67 3.64 7.86 -15.16
N PHE A 68 3.83 7.74 -13.84
CA PHE A 68 3.28 6.66 -13.03
C PHE A 68 1.87 6.99 -12.57
N LYS A 69 1.04 5.96 -12.36
CA LYS A 69 -0.30 6.12 -11.77
C LYS A 69 -0.31 6.70 -10.36
N SER A 70 0.85 6.70 -9.70
CA SER A 70 1.07 7.39 -8.42
C SER A 70 1.21 8.91 -8.57
N GLY A 71 1.27 9.45 -9.79
CA GLY A 71 1.53 10.87 -10.08
C GLY A 71 3.01 11.24 -10.09
N VAL A 72 3.91 10.26 -9.92
CA VAL A 72 5.35 10.47 -10.07
C VAL A 72 5.70 10.56 -11.55
N MET A 73 6.50 11.55 -11.92
CA MET A 73 7.07 11.68 -13.27
C MET A 73 8.57 11.43 -13.21
N MET A 74 9.08 10.67 -14.18
CA MET A 74 10.51 10.43 -14.33
C MET A 74 10.92 10.72 -15.77
N ASP A 75 11.99 11.49 -15.92
CA ASP A 75 12.66 11.70 -17.20
C ASP A 75 13.84 10.73 -17.30
N VAL A 76 13.95 10.07 -18.44
CA VAL A 76 15.02 9.16 -18.80
C VAL A 76 15.66 9.72 -20.07
N ASP A 77 16.90 10.18 -19.96
CA ASP A 77 17.69 10.58 -21.13
C ASP A 77 18.12 9.33 -21.92
N GLU A 78 18.21 9.45 -23.24
CA GLU A 78 18.63 8.37 -24.16
C GLU A 78 20.13 8.02 -24.05
#